data_AF-A0A8C4S5A1-F1
#
_entry.id   AF-A0A8C4S5A1-F1
#
_cell.length_a   1.000
_cell.length_b   1.000
_cell.length_c   1.000
_cell.angle_alpha   90.00
_cell.angle_beta   90.00
_cell.angle_gamma   90.00
#
_symmetry.space_group_name_H-M   'P 1'
#
loop_
_entity.id
_entity.type
_entity.pdbx_description
1 polymer ?
#
loop_
_entity_poly.entity_id
_entity_poly.type
_entity_poly.pdbx_seq_one_letter_code
_entity_poly.pdbx_strand_id
1 'polypeptide(L)'
;KDLKSPEQRDEMAGARSLLKQSSVLLYSNLCACLEHPDIASLQAGKDSICGELQSALSTISSTAQCIDHVNRASRDPGATLGGALDELESAIIIDPWSVKEETIRPALEQRLEAIISGAALLADSSCTRDHHRERIITECNTVRQALQELLSEYVSNVSELTFFCFLLCSFAAVYGHLRQCGVLYRFNGLC
;
A
#
# COMPACT_ATOMS: atom_id res chain seq x y z
N LYS A 1 -17.01 -0.64 -27.60
CA LYS A 1 -16.51 0.23 -26.50
C LYS A 1 -15.25 -0.43 -25.97
N ASP A 2 -14.13 0.28 -25.89
CA ASP A 2 -12.87 -0.30 -25.46
C ASP A 2 -12.71 -0.25 -23.94
N LEU A 3 -12.02 -1.26 -23.38
CA LEU A 3 -11.65 -1.31 -21.97
C LEU A 3 -10.62 -0.22 -21.68
N LYS A 4 -10.90 0.63 -20.67
CA LYS A 4 -10.07 1.81 -20.38
C LYS A 4 -8.89 1.51 -19.44
N SER A 5 -9.03 0.57 -18.51
CA SER A 5 -7.95 0.26 -17.56
C SER A 5 -6.98 -0.80 -18.12
N PRO A 6 -5.66 -0.71 -17.81
CA PRO A 6 -4.68 -1.75 -18.18
C PRO A 6 -5.04 -3.12 -17.60
N GLU A 7 -5.43 -3.18 -16.33
CA GLU A 7 -5.76 -4.43 -15.64
C GLU A 7 -6.95 -5.17 -16.27
N GLN A 8 -8.04 -4.47 -16.62
CA GLN A 8 -9.17 -5.12 -17.30
C GLN A 8 -8.77 -5.63 -18.68
N ARG A 9 -7.84 -4.95 -19.37
CA ARG A 9 -7.32 -5.41 -20.66
C ARG A 9 -6.50 -6.69 -20.48
N ASP A 10 -5.68 -6.76 -19.43
CA ASP A 10 -4.88 -7.94 -19.12
C ASP A 10 -5.76 -9.12 -18.67
N GLU A 11 -6.77 -8.88 -17.84
CA GLU A 11 -7.76 -9.89 -17.42
C GLU A 11 -8.55 -10.43 -18.62
N MET A 12 -9.02 -9.54 -19.51
CA MET A 12 -9.69 -9.92 -20.76
C MET A 12 -8.76 -10.70 -21.69
N ALA A 13 -7.48 -10.31 -21.79
CA ALA A 13 -6.49 -11.01 -22.60
C ALA A 13 -6.20 -12.42 -22.05
N GLY A 14 -6.03 -12.54 -20.73
CA GLY A 14 -5.83 -13.80 -20.04
C GLY A 14 -7.03 -14.75 -20.22
N ALA A 15 -8.25 -14.26 -20.00
CA ALA A 15 -9.46 -15.04 -20.18
C ALA A 15 -9.66 -15.51 -21.63
N ARG A 16 -9.36 -14.67 -22.63
CA ARG A 16 -9.39 -15.06 -24.05
C ARG A 16 -8.34 -16.12 -24.39
N SER A 17 -7.13 -15.99 -23.83
CA SER A 17 -6.07 -16.98 -24.01
C SER A 17 -6.48 -18.34 -23.45
N LEU A 18 -7.00 -18.35 -22.21
CA LEU A 18 -7.50 -19.56 -21.55
C LEU A 18 -8.65 -20.20 -22.32
N LEU A 19 -9.62 -19.40 -22.79
CA LEU A 19 -10.75 -19.88 -23.59
C LEU A 19 -10.26 -20.58 -24.87
N LYS A 20 -9.31 -19.95 -25.58
CA LYS A 20 -8.74 -20.51 -26.82
C LYS A 20 -7.99 -21.82 -26.55
N GLN A 21 -7.14 -21.86 -25.53
CA GLN A 21 -6.40 -23.07 -25.16
C GLN A 21 -7.35 -24.21 -24.78
N SER A 22 -8.31 -23.92 -23.90
CA SER A 22 -9.27 -24.90 -23.39
C SER A 22 -10.17 -25.43 -24.52
N SER A 23 -10.58 -24.59 -25.47
CA SER A 23 -11.39 -25.03 -26.62
C SER A 23 -10.65 -26.02 -27.52
N VAL A 24 -9.33 -25.85 -27.69
CA VAL A 24 -8.51 -26.73 -28.53
C VAL A 24 -8.30 -28.07 -27.82
N LEU A 25 -8.05 -28.05 -26.51
CA LEU A 25 -7.87 -29.25 -25.70
C LEU A 25 -9.17 -30.05 -25.51
N LEU A 26 -10.31 -29.37 -25.45
CA LEU A 26 -11.61 -30.03 -25.26
C LEU A 26 -11.89 -31.02 -26.39
N TYR A 27 -11.62 -30.64 -27.65
CA TYR A 27 -11.90 -31.49 -28.79
C TYR A 27 -11.13 -32.82 -28.72
N SER A 28 -9.82 -32.76 -28.50
CA SER A 28 -8.99 -33.97 -28.39
C SER A 28 -9.36 -34.82 -27.18
N ASN A 29 -9.69 -34.20 -26.05
CA ASN A 29 -10.11 -34.90 -24.85
C ASN A 29 -11.47 -35.60 -25.05
N LEU A 30 -12.43 -34.97 -25.73
CA LEU A 30 -13.71 -35.56 -26.08
C LEU A 30 -13.57 -36.76 -27.03
N CYS A 31 -12.70 -36.67 -28.04
CA CYS A 31 -12.39 -37.81 -28.90
C CYS A 31 -11.87 -38.99 -28.08
N ALA A 32 -10.91 -38.76 -27.19
CA ALA A 32 -10.37 -39.80 -26.31
C ALA A 32 -11.44 -40.38 -25.36
N CYS A 33 -12.37 -39.56 -24.84
CA CYS A 33 -13.47 -40.02 -23.99
C CYS A 33 -14.46 -40.92 -24.75
N LEU A 34 -14.68 -40.69 -26.05
CA LEU A 34 -15.54 -41.54 -26.88
C LEU A 34 -14.89 -42.88 -27.21
N GLU A 35 -13.57 -42.89 -27.41
CA GLU A 35 -12.80 -44.11 -27.65
C GLU A 35 -12.60 -44.93 -26.36
N HIS A 36 -12.52 -44.27 -25.20
CA HIS A 36 -12.21 -44.88 -23.91
C HIS A 36 -13.15 -44.35 -22.79
N PRO A 37 -14.42 -44.76 -22.77
CA PRO A 37 -15.42 -44.21 -21.85
C PRO A 37 -15.15 -44.54 -20.37
N ASP A 38 -14.50 -45.67 -20.10
CA ASP A 38 -14.30 -46.20 -18.74
C ASP A 38 -13.09 -45.59 -18.00
N ILE A 39 -12.31 -44.72 -18.66
CA ILE A 39 -11.12 -44.12 -18.05
C ILE A 39 -11.51 -42.88 -17.25
N ALA A 40 -11.52 -43.00 -15.92
CA ALA A 40 -11.89 -41.91 -15.00
C ALA A 40 -11.02 -40.66 -15.14
N SER A 41 -9.72 -40.80 -15.44
CA SER A 41 -8.83 -39.65 -15.64
C SER A 41 -9.18 -38.82 -16.88
N LEU A 42 -9.70 -39.44 -17.94
CA LEU A 42 -10.18 -38.72 -19.12
C LEU A 42 -11.46 -37.93 -18.81
N GLN A 43 -12.40 -38.53 -18.07
CA GLN A 43 -13.61 -37.84 -17.61
C GLN A 43 -13.28 -36.66 -16.70
N ALA A 44 -12.34 -36.85 -15.76
CA ALA A 44 -11.86 -35.76 -14.90
C ALA A 44 -11.16 -34.65 -15.72
N GLY A 45 -10.39 -35.01 -16.75
CA GLY A 45 -9.78 -34.06 -17.67
C GLY A 45 -10.82 -33.25 -18.45
N LYS A 46 -11.86 -33.90 -18.99
CA LYS A 46 -13.00 -33.25 -19.64
C LYS A 46 -13.67 -32.24 -18.71
N ASP A 47 -13.98 -32.65 -17.48
CA ASP A 47 -14.66 -31.81 -16.51
C ASP A 47 -13.79 -30.60 -16.10
N SER A 48 -12.48 -30.79 -15.93
CA SER A 48 -11.52 -29.70 -15.67
C SER A 48 -11.52 -28.68 -16.82
N ILE A 49 -11.42 -29.14 -18.07
CA ILE A 49 -11.40 -28.26 -19.26
C ILE A 49 -12.73 -27.52 -19.41
N CYS A 50 -13.86 -28.19 -19.16
CA CYS A 50 -15.18 -27.55 -19.15
C CYS A 50 -15.29 -26.48 -18.06
N GLY A 51 -14.74 -26.74 -16.87
CA GLY A 51 -14.66 -25.76 -15.78
C GLY A 51 -13.82 -24.54 -16.17
N GLU A 52 -12.66 -24.75 -16.79
CA GLU A 52 -11.81 -23.66 -17.29
C GLU A 52 -12.50 -22.81 -18.37
N LEU A 53 -13.22 -23.44 -19.31
CA LEU A 53 -14.02 -22.75 -20.32
C LEU A 53 -15.13 -21.89 -19.69
N GLN A 54 -15.85 -22.45 -18.72
CA GLN A 54 -16.93 -21.73 -18.04
C GLN A 54 -16.38 -20.55 -17.23
N SER A 55 -15.26 -20.76 -16.52
CA SER A 55 -14.56 -19.70 -15.80
C SER A 55 -14.11 -18.58 -16.74
N ALA A 56 -13.47 -18.92 -17.86
CA ALA A 56 -13.00 -17.95 -18.84
C ALA A 56 -14.16 -17.13 -19.43
N LEU A 57 -15.29 -17.78 -19.76
CA LEU A 57 -16.46 -17.10 -20.28
C LEU A 57 -17.11 -16.18 -19.23
N SER A 58 -17.18 -16.62 -17.98
CA SER A 58 -17.67 -15.81 -16.86
C SER A 58 -16.83 -14.55 -16.70
N THR A 59 -15.49 -14.68 -16.68
CA THR A 59 -14.58 -13.54 -16.61
C THR A 59 -14.76 -12.59 -17.78
N ILE A 60 -14.82 -13.09 -19.03
CA ILE A 60 -15.08 -12.25 -20.21
C ILE A 60 -16.40 -11.49 -20.06
N SER A 61 -17.46 -12.16 -19.60
CA SER A 61 -18.78 -11.54 -19.40
C SER A 61 -18.72 -10.43 -18.35
N SER A 62 -18.13 -10.71 -17.19
CA SER A 62 -17.99 -9.75 -16.09
C SER A 62 -17.14 -8.55 -16.48
N THR A 63 -15.98 -8.77 -17.11
CA THR A 63 -15.09 -7.69 -17.56
C THR A 63 -15.74 -6.87 -18.69
N ALA A 64 -16.52 -7.49 -19.57
CA ALA A 64 -17.27 -6.79 -20.62
C ALA A 64 -18.42 -5.93 -20.05
N GLN A 65 -19.13 -6.39 -19.04
CA GLN A 65 -20.20 -5.62 -18.37
C GLN A 65 -19.65 -4.48 -17.51
N CYS A 66 -18.44 -4.63 -16.95
CA CYS A 66 -17.77 -3.60 -16.17
C CYS A 66 -17.50 -2.30 -16.97
N ILE A 67 -17.54 -2.37 -18.32
CA ILE A 67 -17.48 -1.21 -19.23
C ILE A 67 -18.54 -0.16 -18.91
N ASP A 68 -19.70 -0.56 -18.36
CA ASP A 68 -20.77 0.38 -18.00
C ASP A 68 -20.68 0.90 -16.54
N HIS A 69 -19.77 0.35 -15.71
CA HIS A 69 -19.60 0.66 -14.28
C HIS A 69 -18.34 1.48 -13.93
N VAL A 70 -17.44 1.75 -14.90
CA VAL A 70 -16.07 2.31 -14.74
C VAL A 70 -15.95 3.58 -13.86
N ASN A 71 -17.03 4.25 -13.45
CA ASN A 71 -16.99 5.35 -12.49
C ASN A 71 -16.79 4.95 -11.01
N ARG A 72 -16.74 3.66 -10.61
CA ARG A 72 -16.73 3.31 -9.17
C ARG A 72 -15.66 2.36 -8.64
N ALA A 73 -14.82 1.76 -9.48
CA ALA A 73 -13.72 0.91 -8.99
C ALA A 73 -12.37 1.39 -9.52
N SER A 74 -11.96 2.58 -9.09
CA SER A 74 -10.53 2.82 -8.86
C SER A 74 -10.13 1.86 -7.75
N ARG A 75 -9.54 0.72 -8.13
CA ARG A 75 -9.00 -0.25 -7.18
C ARG A 75 -7.97 0.47 -6.31
N ASP A 76 -8.06 0.25 -5.01
CA ASP A 76 -7.23 0.89 -3.99
C ASP A 76 -5.74 0.74 -4.35
N PRO A 77 -4.98 1.83 -4.59
CA PRO A 77 -3.57 1.75 -4.97
C PRO A 77 -2.74 0.92 -3.97
N GLY A 78 -3.12 0.93 -2.69
CA GLY A 78 -2.52 0.11 -1.62
C GLY A 78 -2.78 -1.40 -1.70
N ALA A 79 -3.54 -1.90 -2.67
CA ALA A 79 -3.81 -3.35 -2.81
C ALA A 79 -2.59 -4.17 -3.23
N THR A 80 -1.51 -3.53 -3.69
CA THR A 80 -0.26 -4.18 -4.08
C THR A 80 0.90 -3.65 -3.25
N LEU A 81 1.94 -4.47 -3.07
CA LEU A 81 3.15 -4.03 -2.35
C LEU A 81 3.80 -2.81 -3.01
N GLY A 82 3.79 -2.74 -4.35
CA GLY A 82 4.29 -1.59 -5.09
C GLY A 82 3.49 -0.31 -4.80
N GLY A 83 2.16 -0.37 -4.87
CA GLY A 83 1.35 0.80 -4.56
C GLY A 83 1.41 1.22 -3.09
N ALA A 84 1.58 0.28 -2.14
CA ALA A 84 1.84 0.61 -0.75
C ALA A 84 3.17 1.38 -0.55
N LEU A 85 4.21 1.04 -1.33
CA LEU A 85 5.49 1.77 -1.34
C LEU A 85 5.31 3.18 -1.91
N ASP A 86 4.64 3.32 -3.05
CA ASP A 86 4.38 4.63 -3.69
C ASP A 86 3.59 5.56 -2.73
N GLU A 87 2.62 4.99 -2.02
CA GLU A 87 1.83 5.69 -1.02
C GLU A 87 2.65 6.13 0.19
N LEU A 88 3.60 5.31 0.66
CA LEU A 88 4.49 5.69 1.76
C LEU A 88 5.46 6.79 1.32
N GLU A 89 6.01 6.71 0.11
CA GLU A 89 6.89 7.75 -0.45
C GLU A 89 6.17 9.10 -0.53
N SER A 90 4.94 9.10 -1.05
CA SER A 90 4.08 10.29 -1.07
C SER A 90 3.79 10.84 0.33
N ALA A 91 3.66 9.98 1.34
CA ALA A 91 3.28 10.37 2.69
C ALA A 91 4.47 10.88 3.54
N ILE A 92 5.70 10.46 3.20
CA ILE A 92 6.94 10.90 3.89
C ILE A 92 7.29 12.36 3.53
N ILE A 93 6.86 12.87 2.39
CA ILE A 93 6.98 14.30 2.04
C ILE A 93 5.94 15.10 2.83
N ILE A 94 6.24 15.36 4.11
CA ILE A 94 5.35 16.06 5.03
C ILE A 94 5.62 17.57 4.94
N ASP A 95 4.58 18.35 4.65
CA ASP A 95 4.60 19.79 4.88
C ASP A 95 4.57 20.06 6.40
N PRO A 96 5.64 20.63 7.00
CA PRO A 96 5.78 20.74 8.45
C PRO A 96 4.68 21.58 9.14
N TRP A 97 3.89 22.34 8.38
CA TRP A 97 2.97 23.35 8.89
C TRP A 97 1.50 22.91 8.91
N SER A 98 1.14 21.83 8.19
CA SER A 98 -0.26 21.43 8.00
C SER A 98 -0.69 20.20 8.77
N VAL A 99 0.25 19.47 9.39
CA VAL A 99 -0.03 18.13 9.91
C VAL A 99 0.28 18.00 11.41
N LYS A 100 -0.66 17.40 12.15
CA LYS A 100 -0.52 17.15 13.60
C LYS A 100 0.21 15.84 13.85
N GLU A 101 1.22 15.86 14.71
CA GLU A 101 2.04 14.70 15.09
C GLU A 101 1.21 13.46 15.48
N GLU A 102 0.14 13.68 16.25
CA GLU A 102 -0.80 12.66 16.76
C GLU A 102 -1.50 11.85 15.65
N THR A 103 -1.54 12.37 14.43
CA THR A 103 -2.15 11.69 13.27
C THR A 103 -1.10 11.11 12.33
N ILE A 104 0.08 11.71 12.22
CA ILE A 104 1.13 11.31 11.27
C ILE A 104 1.79 10.02 11.69
N ARG A 105 2.21 9.94 12.95
CA ARG A 105 2.91 8.79 13.51
C ARG A 105 2.12 7.49 13.27
N PRO A 106 0.85 7.37 13.70
CA PRO A 106 0.10 6.14 13.45
C PRO A 106 -0.14 5.89 11.96
N ALA A 107 -0.31 6.93 11.13
CA ALA A 107 -0.52 6.76 9.69
C ALA A 107 0.71 6.22 8.96
N LEU A 108 1.90 6.73 9.26
CA LEU A 108 3.16 6.25 8.67
C LEU A 108 3.51 4.84 9.16
N GLU A 109 3.33 4.58 10.46
CA GLU A 109 3.56 3.24 11.04
C GLU A 109 2.62 2.21 10.43
N GLN A 110 1.34 2.54 10.26
CA GLN A 110 0.36 1.66 9.62
C GLN A 110 0.71 1.37 8.16
N ARG A 111 1.12 2.38 7.38
CA ARG A 111 1.53 2.21 5.98
C ARG A 111 2.79 1.34 5.87
N LEU A 112 3.77 1.58 6.74
CA LEU A 112 4.98 0.77 6.78
C LEU A 112 4.68 -0.70 7.13
N GLU A 113 3.81 -0.94 8.11
CA GLU A 113 3.49 -2.32 8.51
C GLU A 113 2.74 -3.07 7.40
N ALA A 114 1.96 -2.39 6.57
CA ALA A 114 1.36 -2.97 5.36
C ALA A 114 2.43 -3.40 4.35
N ILE A 115 3.48 -2.60 4.14
CA ILE A 115 4.62 -2.95 3.28
C ILE A 115 5.37 -4.16 3.84
N ILE A 116 5.67 -4.16 5.15
CA ILE A 116 6.37 -5.27 5.81
C ILE A 116 5.55 -6.57 5.69
N SER A 117 4.24 -6.47 5.86
CA SER A 117 3.32 -7.61 5.68
C SER A 117 3.33 -8.15 4.25
N GLY A 118 3.31 -7.26 3.25
CA GLY A 118 3.42 -7.66 1.84
C GLY A 118 4.79 -8.25 1.47
N ALA A 119 5.88 -7.72 2.03
CA ALA A 119 7.22 -8.25 1.85
C ALA A 119 7.41 -9.62 2.53
N ALA A 120 6.79 -9.84 3.69
CA ALA A 120 6.80 -11.13 4.38
C ALA A 120 6.18 -12.24 3.51
N LEU A 121 5.10 -11.96 2.78
CA LEU A 121 4.52 -12.92 1.82
C LEU A 121 5.52 -13.35 0.73
N LEU A 122 6.41 -12.45 0.29
CA LEU A 122 7.48 -12.78 -0.64
C LEU A 122 8.59 -13.60 0.02
N ALA A 123 8.94 -13.25 1.26
CA ALA A 123 9.95 -13.94 2.04
C ALA A 123 9.55 -15.39 2.39
N ASP A 124 8.28 -15.61 2.69
CA ASP A 124 7.72 -16.90 3.12
C ASP A 124 7.28 -17.81 1.96
N SER A 125 7.38 -17.33 0.71
CA SER A 125 7.11 -18.14 -0.47
C SER A 125 8.09 -19.32 -0.57
N SER A 126 7.57 -20.51 -0.91
CA SER A 126 8.39 -21.72 -1.12
C SER A 126 9.41 -21.58 -2.26
N CYS A 127 9.25 -20.57 -3.12
CA CYS A 127 10.17 -20.27 -4.21
C CYS A 127 11.30 -19.32 -3.82
N THR A 128 11.28 -18.78 -2.59
CA THR A 128 12.28 -17.82 -2.10
C THR A 128 13.39 -18.55 -1.36
N ARG A 129 14.64 -18.35 -1.80
CA ARG A 129 15.82 -18.94 -1.13
C ARG A 129 16.07 -18.27 0.21
N ASP A 130 16.63 -19.03 1.16
CA ASP A 130 16.94 -18.54 2.52
C ASP A 130 17.76 -17.26 2.54
N HIS A 131 18.80 -17.16 1.71
CA HIS A 131 19.59 -15.93 1.54
C HIS A 131 18.72 -14.71 1.20
N HIS A 132 17.75 -14.86 0.30
CA HIS A 132 16.86 -13.77 -0.10
C HIS A 132 15.85 -13.47 0.99
N ARG A 133 15.30 -14.50 1.65
CA ARG A 133 14.41 -14.37 2.81
C ARG A 133 15.07 -13.57 3.93
N GLU A 134 16.29 -13.92 4.33
CA GLU A 134 17.06 -13.22 5.36
C GLU A 134 17.33 -11.75 5.00
N ARG A 135 17.65 -11.48 3.73
CA ARG A 135 17.80 -10.11 3.24
C ARG A 135 16.50 -9.32 3.34
N ILE A 136 15.39 -9.88 2.89
CA ILE A 136 14.08 -9.21 2.97
C ILE A 136 13.74 -8.86 4.42
N ILE A 137 13.95 -9.80 5.36
CA ILE A 137 13.70 -9.58 6.79
C ILE A 137 14.61 -8.47 7.33
N THR A 138 15.91 -8.50 6.97
CA THR A 138 16.88 -7.50 7.41
C THR A 138 16.48 -6.11 6.91
N GLU A 139 16.17 -5.96 5.63
CA GLU A 139 15.76 -4.68 5.05
C GLU A 139 14.44 -4.17 5.67
N CYS A 140 13.45 -5.04 5.91
CA CYS A 140 12.22 -4.64 6.59
C CYS A 140 12.48 -4.07 7.99
N ASN A 141 13.42 -4.68 8.74
CA ASN A 141 13.83 -4.18 10.04
C ASN A 141 14.61 -2.86 9.94
N THR A 142 15.48 -2.72 8.94
CA THR A 142 16.20 -1.47 8.66
C THR A 142 15.22 -0.33 8.36
N VAL A 143 14.20 -0.55 7.53
CA VAL A 143 13.20 0.48 7.23
C VAL A 143 12.37 0.84 8.47
N ARG A 144 12.01 -0.14 9.30
CA ARG A 144 11.33 0.11 10.58
C ARG A 144 12.18 0.96 11.51
N GLN A 145 13.48 0.67 11.61
CA GLN A 145 14.43 1.45 12.39
C GLN A 145 14.52 2.89 11.86
N ALA A 146 14.71 3.07 10.56
CA ALA A 146 14.83 4.37 9.92
C ALA A 146 13.58 5.24 10.12
N LEU A 147 12.38 4.66 10.06
CA LEU A 147 11.13 5.39 10.34
C LEU A 147 11.07 5.84 11.80
N GLN A 148 11.46 4.98 12.74
CA GLN A 148 11.47 5.33 14.17
C GLN A 148 12.48 6.44 14.47
N GLU A 149 13.66 6.40 13.85
CA GLU A 149 14.67 7.46 13.93
C GLU A 149 14.11 8.78 13.39
N LEU A 150 13.51 8.78 12.20
CA LEU A 150 12.88 9.96 11.59
C LEU A 150 11.77 10.56 12.48
N LEU A 151 10.88 9.70 12.99
CA LEU A 151 9.80 10.12 13.87
C LEU A 151 10.33 10.67 15.20
N SER A 152 11.42 10.11 15.73
CA SER A 152 12.05 10.61 16.96
C SER A 152 12.66 12.00 16.76
N GLU A 153 13.31 12.24 15.62
CA GLU A 153 13.88 13.52 15.24
C GLU A 153 12.77 14.59 15.06
N TYR A 154 11.67 14.22 14.41
CA TYR A 154 10.53 15.11 14.24
C TYR A 154 9.97 15.60 15.60
N VAL A 155 9.77 14.70 16.55
CA VAL A 155 9.29 15.05 17.91
C VAL A 155 10.31 15.91 18.66
N SER A 156 11.60 15.58 18.55
CA SER A 156 12.66 16.38 19.17
C SER A 156 12.62 17.83 18.67
N ASN A 157 12.48 18.04 17.35
CA ASN A 157 12.42 19.37 16.75
C ASN A 157 11.18 20.18 17.19
N VAL A 158 10.01 19.53 17.33
CA VAL A 158 8.80 20.17 17.88
C VAL A 158 8.96 20.52 19.35
N SER A 159 9.61 19.64 20.13
CA SER A 159 9.87 19.87 21.56
C SER A 159 10.83 21.04 21.81
N GLU A 160 11.87 21.19 20.99
CA GLU A 160 12.78 22.34 21.03
C GLU A 160 12.04 23.64 20.67
N LEU A 161 11.21 23.63 19.62
CA LEU A 161 10.40 24.80 19.25
C LEU A 161 9.41 25.21 20.35
N THR A 162 8.74 24.23 20.96
CA THR A 162 7.78 24.49 22.05
C THR A 162 8.50 24.96 23.31
N PHE A 163 9.69 24.45 23.61
CA PHE A 163 10.52 24.93 24.71
C PHE A 163 10.96 26.39 24.50
N PHE A 164 11.44 26.74 23.31
CA PHE A 164 11.75 28.13 22.94
C PHE A 164 10.53 29.04 23.04
N CYS A 165 9.36 28.58 22.59
CA CYS A 165 8.12 29.34 22.65
C CYS A 165 7.64 29.56 24.10
N PHE A 166 7.77 28.55 24.95
CA PHE A 166 7.45 28.63 26.38
C PHE A 166 8.42 29.58 27.12
N LEU A 167 9.71 29.54 26.79
CA LEU A 167 10.71 30.44 27.35
C LEU A 167 10.44 31.89 26.92
N LEU A 168 10.12 32.14 25.65
CA LEU A 168 9.74 33.46 25.15
C LEU A 168 8.45 33.97 25.81
N CYS A 169 7.43 33.12 25.99
CA CYS A 169 6.21 33.49 26.71
C CYS A 169 6.48 33.82 28.18
N SER A 170 7.33 33.04 28.85
CA SER A 170 7.73 33.29 30.24
C SER A 170 8.53 34.58 30.36
N PHE A 171 9.45 34.85 29.43
CA PHE A 171 10.23 36.08 29.39
C PHE A 171 9.35 37.30 29.11
N ALA A 172 8.40 37.19 28.18
CA ALA A 172 7.41 38.22 27.89
C ALA A 172 6.47 38.48 29.09
N ALA A 173 6.05 37.42 29.79
CA ALA A 173 5.24 37.53 31.00
C ALA A 173 6.01 38.22 32.14
N VAL A 174 7.27 37.84 32.37
CA VAL A 174 8.15 38.48 33.36
C VAL A 174 8.41 39.95 32.99
N TYR A 175 8.68 40.24 31.72
CA TYR A 175 8.89 41.61 31.23
C TYR A 175 7.61 42.47 31.36
N GLY A 176 6.43 41.89 31.08
CA GLY A 176 5.14 42.52 31.30
C GLY A 176 4.88 42.82 32.78
N HIS A 177 5.20 41.87 33.67
CA HIS A 177 5.05 42.04 35.12
C HIS A 177 6.01 43.11 35.68
N LEU A 178 7.27 43.17 35.21
CA LEU A 178 8.24 44.21 35.58
C LEU A 178 7.81 45.61 35.12
N ARG A 179 7.14 45.72 33.96
CA ARG A 179 6.58 46.98 33.45
C ARG A 179 5.39 47.45 34.29
N GLN A 180 4.54 46.53 34.76
CA GLN A 180 3.36 46.84 35.57
C GLN A 180 3.69 47.21 37.02
N CYS A 181 4.79 46.69 37.57
CA CYS A 181 5.30 47.06 38.90
C CYS A 181 6.16 48.34 38.93
N GLY A 182 6.29 49.07 37.80
CA GLY A 182 6.99 50.36 37.75
C GLY A 182 8.52 50.29 37.93
N VAL A 183 9.12 49.11 38.01
CA VAL A 183 10.57 48.93 38.24
C VAL A 183 11.39 49.41 37.03
N LEU A 184 10.83 49.32 35.81
CA LEU A 184 11.49 49.78 34.59
C LEU A 184 11.45 51.31 34.36
N TYR A 185 10.65 52.06 35.13
CA TYR A 185 10.61 53.52 35.03
C TYR A 185 11.72 54.23 35.82
N ARG A 186 12.50 53.49 36.62
CA ARG A 186 13.60 54.08 37.42
C ARG A 186 14.98 54.07 36.76
N PHE A 187 15.12 53.50 35.55
CA PHE A 187 16.39 53.44 34.83
C PHE A 187 16.52 54.39 33.63
N ASN A 188 15.49 55.18 33.31
CA ASN A 188 15.56 56.27 32.32
C ASN A 188 15.59 57.67 32.97
N GLY A 189 15.93 57.74 34.27
CA GLY A 189 15.90 58.97 35.06
C GLY A 189 17.09 59.17 35.99
N LEU A 190 18.26 58.61 35.67
CA LEU A 190 19.54 59.13 36.17
C LEU A 190 20.32 59.73 35.01
N CYS A 191 19.86 60.91 34.57
CA CYS A 191 20.74 62.05 34.40
C CYS A 191 20.49 62.98 35.60
#